data_AF-A0A4Y7JL52-F1
#
_entry.id   AF-A0A4Y7JL52-F1
#
_cell.length_a   1.000
_cell.length_b   1.000
_cell.length_c   1.000
_cell.angle_alpha   90.00
_cell.angle_beta   90.00
_cell.angle_gamma   90.00
#
_symmetry.space_group_name_H-M   'P 1'
#
loop_
_entity.id
_entity.type
_entity.pdbx_description
1 polymer ?
#
loop_
_entity_poly.entity_id
_entity_poly.type
_entity_poly.pdbx_seq_one_letter_code
_entity_poly.pdbx_strand_id
1 'polypeptide(L)'
;MGTLIFKTCSSSTYSLSQFGVSRKPVAVDNRRIGKRGVFFNPKCDLVPAESLNLENKNDGRVSSVSTLEQLKNSGVGRYSKKRSSIMVVGLSVHTAPIEMREKLAIPEAEWPRAIEELCGLNHIEEAAVLSTCNRMEVYMVALSWHPGLREVTEWMGKTSGIPALELRQHLFILRDKDATQHLFEVSAGLDSLVLGEGQILSQVKQVVRVCQGVSGFGRNIGDLFKRAISVGKRVRKDTNIAHGAVSVSSAAVELALGKLPASSLPRARMLVIGPGRMGKLVIKHLVSKGCTQVVVVNRSEERVALMREEFGSDIIYKPLAEMFTCASKADVIFTSTASETPLFMKEHVEGLSPVGSDVGGLRLFIDISVPRNVGSCVSELENAKVYNVDDLKEVVAANKEERRRKAMEAQVIINHESKRFDDAWKVPKETVSTIMKLRALVERIRLSELETCLAKMEDPKKIRKAVEDLSRGIMNKILHGPMQHLRFDGSDSRRTLDEILENMRAINRMFSLETDISTVNQKAQGKIEQSRK
;
A
#
# COMPACT_ATOMS: atom_id res chain seq x y z
N MET A 1 1.70 43.10 -59.56
CA MET A 1 1.48 42.26 -60.76
C MET A 1 0.79 40.97 -60.32
N GLY A 2 -0.40 40.68 -60.85
CA GLY A 2 -1.01 39.34 -60.83
C GLY A 2 -2.13 39.08 -59.80
N THR A 3 -3.33 39.68 -59.94
CA THR A 3 -4.62 39.02 -60.26
C THR A 3 -5.31 38.28 -59.07
N LEU A 4 -6.21 38.90 -58.28
CA LEU A 4 -7.68 39.03 -58.44
C LEU A 4 -8.44 37.72 -58.73
N ILE A 5 -9.41 37.35 -57.86
CA ILE A 5 -10.84 37.13 -58.19
C ILE A 5 -11.66 36.92 -56.89
N PHE A 6 -12.90 37.41 -57.00
CA PHE A 6 -13.95 37.72 -56.03
C PHE A 6 -14.97 36.58 -55.81
N LYS A 7 -15.86 36.79 -54.80
CA LYS A 7 -17.28 36.32 -54.69
C LYS A 7 -17.46 34.83 -54.35
N THR A 8 -18.46 34.36 -53.59
CA THR A 8 -19.80 34.83 -53.10
C THR A 8 -20.24 33.80 -52.05
N CYS A 9 -20.78 34.14 -50.87
CA CYS A 9 -22.12 34.64 -50.54
C CYS A 9 -23.29 33.70 -50.87
N SER A 10 -24.29 33.70 -49.96
CA SER A 10 -25.65 33.16 -50.01
C SER A 10 -25.82 31.68 -49.60
N SER A 11 -26.80 31.28 -48.79
CA SER A 11 -27.88 32.03 -48.13
C SER A 11 -28.70 31.10 -47.23
N SER A 12 -29.26 31.69 -46.15
CA SER A 12 -30.65 31.58 -45.65
C SER A 12 -31.22 30.18 -45.32
N THR A 13 -31.90 30.00 -44.19
CA THR A 13 -33.20 30.62 -43.89
C THR A 13 -33.67 30.26 -42.46
N TYR A 14 -34.22 31.25 -41.74
CA TYR A 14 -35.42 31.26 -40.85
C TYR A 14 -35.62 30.14 -39.79
N SER A 15 -36.23 30.30 -38.60
CA SER A 15 -37.05 31.33 -37.94
C SER A 15 -37.37 30.77 -36.54
N LEU A 16 -37.04 31.45 -35.43
CA LEU A 16 -37.96 32.23 -34.57
C LEU A 16 -39.11 31.44 -33.88
N SER A 17 -39.04 31.35 -32.54
CA SER A 17 -40.01 31.87 -31.55
C SER A 17 -39.68 31.30 -30.15
N GLN A 18 -39.23 32.11 -29.17
CA GLN A 18 -40.01 32.93 -28.20
C GLN A 18 -40.92 32.05 -27.32
N PHE A 19 -40.89 32.09 -25.98
CA PHE A 19 -41.00 33.17 -24.99
C PHE A 19 -40.30 32.72 -23.67
N GLY A 20 -39.87 33.54 -22.70
CA GLY A 20 -39.99 34.96 -22.44
C GLY A 20 -39.57 35.26 -20.98
N VAL A 21 -38.45 35.97 -20.83
CA VAL A 21 -38.22 37.15 -19.95
C VAL A 21 -38.64 37.11 -18.45
N SER A 22 -37.67 37.27 -17.55
CA SER A 22 -37.56 38.53 -16.76
C SER A 22 -36.17 38.74 -16.15
N ARG A 23 -35.71 39.99 -16.26
CA ARG A 23 -34.41 40.56 -15.85
C ARG A 23 -34.71 41.54 -14.71
N LYS A 24 -33.97 41.56 -13.59
CA LYS A 24 -32.89 42.52 -13.18
C LYS A 24 -33.05 42.83 -11.65
N PRO A 25 -32.12 43.49 -10.93
CA PRO A 25 -30.68 43.22 -10.75
C PRO A 25 -30.12 43.51 -9.30
N VAL A 26 -28.81 43.28 -9.12
CA VAL A 26 -27.86 43.86 -8.12
C VAL A 26 -27.88 43.37 -6.65
N ALA A 27 -26.80 42.72 -6.23
CA ALA A 27 -25.85 43.25 -5.24
C ALA A 27 -24.60 42.37 -5.12
N VAL A 28 -23.43 43.03 -5.11
CA VAL A 28 -22.10 42.47 -4.89
C VAL A 28 -21.97 42.13 -3.40
N ASP A 29 -21.51 40.93 -3.06
CA ASP A 29 -20.81 40.73 -1.79
C ASP A 29 -19.66 39.72 -1.93
N ASN A 30 -18.50 40.18 -1.47
CA ASN A 30 -17.22 39.47 -1.45
C ASN A 30 -17.24 38.47 -0.30
N ARG A 31 -17.14 37.15 -0.55
CA ARG A 31 -16.69 36.20 0.48
C ARG A 31 -16.17 34.86 -0.07
N ARG A 32 -14.84 34.75 0.02
CA ARG A 32 -14.02 33.57 0.41
C ARG A 32 -14.40 32.19 -0.12
N ILE A 33 -13.54 31.73 -1.03
CA ILE A 33 -13.28 30.34 -1.43
C ILE A 33 -13.14 29.44 -0.18
N GLY A 34 -14.08 28.52 0.01
CA GLY A 34 -14.11 27.56 1.10
C GLY A 34 -13.02 26.50 0.98
N LYS A 35 -12.19 26.41 2.01
CA LYS A 35 -11.15 25.39 2.22
C LYS A 35 -11.78 23.99 2.33
N ARG A 36 -11.09 23.02 1.73
CA ARG A 36 -11.35 21.58 1.82
C ARG A 36 -11.30 21.08 3.26
N GLY A 37 -12.26 20.21 3.60
CA GLY A 37 -12.15 19.06 4.51
C GLY A 37 -11.58 19.33 5.90
N VAL A 38 -12.47 19.64 6.85
CA VAL A 38 -12.18 19.64 8.29
C VAL A 38 -11.94 18.20 8.75
N PHE A 39 -10.77 17.96 9.34
CA PHE A 39 -10.42 16.75 10.09
C PHE A 39 -11.29 16.65 11.35
N PHE A 40 -12.06 15.57 11.47
CA PHE A 40 -12.77 15.25 12.70
C PHE A 40 -11.81 14.49 13.64
N ASN A 41 -11.50 15.12 14.77
CA ASN A 41 -10.78 14.53 15.89
C ASN A 41 -11.82 14.14 16.95
N PRO A 42 -12.11 12.85 17.22
CA PRO A 42 -12.95 12.51 18.36
C PRO A 42 -12.11 12.64 19.63
N LYS A 43 -12.49 13.59 20.50
CA LYS A 43 -12.03 13.66 21.88
C LYS A 43 -12.41 12.35 22.58
N CYS A 44 -11.42 11.61 23.08
CA CYS A 44 -11.65 10.55 24.06
C CYS A 44 -11.64 11.19 25.44
N ASP A 45 -12.78 11.12 26.14
CA ASP A 45 -12.89 11.49 27.53
C ASP A 45 -12.09 10.53 28.42
N LEU A 46 -11.34 11.11 29.34
CA LEU A 46 -10.59 10.43 30.39
C LEU A 46 -11.56 9.82 31.40
N VAL A 47 -11.40 8.52 31.69
CA VAL A 47 -11.94 7.90 32.92
C VAL A 47 -10.75 7.35 33.71
N PRO A 48 -10.59 7.67 35.01
CA PRO A 48 -9.44 7.25 35.80
C PRO A 48 -9.46 5.74 36.09
N ALA A 49 -8.28 5.15 36.15
CA ALA A 49 -8.06 3.78 36.56
C ALA A 49 -8.27 3.61 38.07
N GLU A 50 -9.22 2.76 38.46
CA GLU A 50 -9.28 2.19 39.81
C GLU A 50 -8.83 0.72 39.78
N SER A 51 -7.79 0.51 40.57
CA SER A 51 -7.22 -0.71 41.13
C SER A 51 -8.14 -1.94 41.24
N LEU A 52 -7.71 -3.05 40.65
CA LEU A 52 -7.94 -4.39 41.18
C LEU A 52 -6.64 -5.19 41.14
N ASN A 53 -5.95 -5.19 42.29
CA ASN A 53 -4.92 -6.16 42.63
C ASN A 53 -5.58 -7.53 42.80
N LEU A 54 -5.10 -8.54 42.09
CA LEU A 54 -5.22 -9.94 42.48
C LEU A 54 -3.88 -10.62 42.18
N GLU A 55 -3.08 -10.75 43.23
CA GLU A 55 -1.95 -11.67 43.26
C GLU A 55 -2.46 -13.09 43.05
N ASN A 56 -1.82 -13.85 42.17
CA ASN A 56 -1.70 -15.29 42.34
C ASN A 56 -0.43 -15.78 41.65
N LYS A 57 0.57 -16.12 42.48
CA LYS A 57 1.67 -17.00 42.12
C LYS A 57 1.14 -18.42 42.05
N ASN A 58 1.33 -19.11 40.92
CA ASN A 58 1.75 -20.50 40.97
C ASN A 58 2.47 -20.90 39.67
N ASP A 59 3.57 -21.60 39.90
CA ASP A 59 4.55 -22.10 38.94
C ASP A 59 4.03 -23.37 38.24
N GLY A 60 4.46 -23.61 36.99
CA GLY A 60 4.20 -24.87 36.30
C GLY A 60 3.87 -24.73 34.81
N ARG A 61 4.87 -25.02 33.96
CA ARG A 61 4.80 -25.32 32.52
C ARG A 61 3.38 -25.47 31.94
N VAL A 62 2.92 -24.47 31.17
CA VAL A 62 1.74 -24.60 30.29
C VAL A 62 2.13 -24.22 28.87
N SER A 63 1.79 -25.12 27.95
CA SER A 63 1.99 -25.02 26.52
C SER A 63 1.39 -23.73 25.96
N SER A 64 2.18 -23.03 25.13
CA SER A 64 1.77 -21.86 24.38
C SER A 64 0.79 -22.25 23.26
N VAL A 65 -0.43 -22.64 23.63
CA VAL A 65 -1.56 -22.59 22.70
C VAL A 65 -1.83 -21.11 22.48
N SER A 66 -1.49 -20.62 21.29
CA SER A 66 -1.63 -19.22 20.92
C SER A 66 -3.03 -18.71 21.28
N THR A 67 -3.13 -17.57 21.96
CA THR A 67 -4.40 -16.89 22.27
C THR A 67 -5.24 -16.67 21.00
N LEU A 68 -4.59 -16.62 19.84
CA LEU A 68 -5.20 -16.56 18.50
C LEU A 68 -5.96 -17.86 18.16
N GLU A 69 -5.44 -19.03 18.56
CA GLU A 69 -6.15 -20.30 18.49
C GLU A 69 -7.29 -20.38 19.52
N GLN A 70 -7.10 -19.83 20.71
CA GLN A 70 -8.17 -19.73 21.72
C GLN A 70 -9.28 -18.75 21.31
N LEU A 71 -8.96 -17.66 20.60
CA LEU A 71 -9.92 -16.74 19.98
C LEU A 71 -10.62 -17.36 18.77
N LYS A 72 -9.92 -18.21 18.01
CA LYS A 72 -10.52 -19.02 16.93
C LYS A 72 -11.46 -20.11 17.47
N ASN A 73 -11.15 -20.70 18.64
CA ASN A 73 -11.86 -21.85 19.20
C ASN A 73 -12.91 -21.50 20.28
N SER A 74 -12.82 -20.35 20.93
CA SER A 74 -13.85 -19.87 21.86
C SER A 74 -15.14 -19.52 21.09
N GLY A 75 -16.31 -19.75 21.69
CA GLY A 75 -17.61 -19.43 21.07
C GLY A 75 -17.78 -17.95 20.65
N VAL A 76 -16.87 -17.08 21.08
CA VAL A 76 -16.71 -15.67 20.68
C VAL A 76 -16.13 -15.53 19.25
N GLY A 77 -15.43 -16.55 18.73
CA GLY A 77 -14.96 -16.61 17.35
C GLY A 77 -16.07 -16.61 16.29
N ARG A 78 -17.32 -16.94 16.67
CA ARG A 78 -18.50 -16.77 15.79
C ARG A 78 -18.90 -15.30 15.59
N TYR A 79 -18.49 -14.40 16.49
CA TYR A 79 -18.73 -12.96 16.39
C TYR A 79 -17.55 -12.21 15.78
N SER A 80 -16.30 -12.62 16.04
CA SER A 80 -15.10 -11.93 15.52
C SER A 80 -14.80 -12.20 14.04
N LYS A 81 -15.23 -13.36 13.49
CA LYS A 81 -15.05 -13.67 12.07
C LYS A 81 -15.84 -12.74 11.12
N LYS A 82 -16.70 -11.88 11.70
CA LYS A 82 -17.64 -11.02 10.96
C LYS A 82 -17.08 -9.65 10.57
N ARG A 83 -15.86 -9.26 10.97
CA ARG A 83 -15.30 -7.92 10.69
C ARG A 83 -13.79 -7.87 10.45
N SER A 84 -13.21 -8.90 9.83
CA SER A 84 -11.83 -8.81 9.33
C SER A 84 -11.73 -7.71 8.26
N SER A 85 -10.93 -6.68 8.52
CA SER A 85 -10.71 -5.54 7.61
C SER A 85 -9.30 -5.57 7.03
N ILE A 86 -9.17 -5.13 5.78
CA ILE A 86 -7.85 -4.84 5.21
C ILE A 86 -7.44 -3.46 5.68
N MET A 87 -6.21 -3.31 6.14
CA MET A 87 -5.71 -2.04 6.65
C MET A 87 -4.32 -1.79 6.09
N VAL A 88 -3.99 -0.51 5.96
CA VAL A 88 -2.61 -0.07 5.79
C VAL A 88 -2.29 0.96 6.85
N VAL A 89 -1.16 0.79 7.50
CA VAL A 89 -0.56 1.75 8.41
C VAL A 89 0.86 2.01 7.95
N GLY A 90 1.26 3.28 7.86
CA GLY A 90 2.59 3.58 7.36
C GLY A 90 3.02 5.01 7.53
N LEU A 91 4.27 5.24 7.18
CA LEU A 91 4.87 6.55 7.03
C LEU A 91 5.11 6.80 5.54
N SER A 92 4.77 8.00 5.09
CA SER A 92 5.06 8.47 3.74
C SER A 92 5.95 9.70 3.81
N VAL A 93 6.68 9.97 2.74
CA VAL A 93 7.44 11.20 2.52
C VAL A 93 6.57 12.48 2.62
N HIS A 94 5.24 12.34 2.54
CA HIS A 94 4.28 13.42 2.75
C HIS A 94 3.97 13.69 4.23
N THR A 95 4.14 12.69 5.09
CA THR A 95 3.74 12.77 6.50
C THR A 95 4.92 12.74 7.47
N ALA A 96 6.04 12.12 7.08
CA ALA A 96 7.19 11.87 7.94
C ALA A 96 8.51 12.27 7.27
N PRO A 97 9.44 12.90 8.01
CA PRO A 97 10.76 13.22 7.51
C PRO A 97 11.64 11.95 7.38
N ILE A 98 12.73 12.03 6.62
CA ILE A 98 13.61 10.89 6.37
C ILE A 98 14.24 10.30 7.64
N GLU A 99 14.58 11.13 8.63
CA GLU A 99 15.16 10.74 9.93
C GLU A 99 14.29 9.71 10.66
N MET A 100 12.97 9.82 10.48
CA MET A 100 12.01 8.91 11.09
C MET A 100 11.81 7.66 10.22
N ARG A 101 11.74 7.85 8.90
CA ARG A 101 11.48 6.76 7.95
C ARG A 101 12.64 5.77 7.86
N GLU A 102 13.88 6.25 7.94
CA GLU A 102 15.07 5.38 7.87
C GLU A 102 15.15 4.40 9.05
N LYS A 103 14.71 4.80 10.25
CA LYS A 103 14.64 3.92 11.43
C LYS A 103 13.61 2.79 11.29
N LEU A 104 12.66 2.95 10.37
CA LEU A 104 11.65 1.96 10.05
C LEU A 104 11.92 1.23 8.74
N ALA A 105 13.04 1.51 8.06
CA ALA A 105 13.37 0.87 6.80
C ALA A 105 13.75 -0.60 7.03
N ILE A 106 12.91 -1.52 6.57
CA ILE A 106 13.16 -2.96 6.68
C ILE A 106 13.76 -3.48 5.35
N PRO A 107 14.96 -4.07 5.37
CA PRO A 107 15.59 -4.63 4.18
C PRO A 107 14.83 -5.87 3.68
N GLU A 108 14.99 -6.18 2.39
CA GLU A 108 14.27 -7.28 1.73
C GLU A 108 14.47 -8.65 2.41
N ALA A 109 15.67 -8.89 2.93
CA ALA A 109 16.01 -10.13 3.63
C ALA A 109 15.20 -10.33 4.93
N GLU A 110 14.72 -9.25 5.53
CA GLU A 110 13.99 -9.28 6.80
C GLU A 110 12.47 -9.28 6.64
N TRP A 111 11.95 -9.09 5.42
CA TRP A 111 10.50 -9.11 5.19
C TRP A 111 9.80 -10.38 5.70
N PRO A 112 10.32 -11.61 5.48
CA PRO A 112 9.68 -12.81 6.01
C PRO A 112 9.57 -12.81 7.54
N ARG A 113 10.65 -12.41 8.21
CA ARG A 113 10.70 -12.30 9.68
C ARG A 113 9.72 -11.23 10.18
N ALA A 114 9.69 -10.06 9.55
CA ALA A 114 8.76 -8.99 9.92
C ALA A 114 7.29 -9.43 9.77
N ILE A 115 6.96 -10.19 8.71
CA ILE A 115 5.61 -10.74 8.50
C ILE A 115 5.27 -11.77 9.58
N GLU A 116 6.19 -12.64 9.96
CA GLU A 116 6.00 -13.63 11.01
C GLU A 116 5.76 -12.96 12.37
N GLU A 117 6.55 -11.95 12.73
CA GLU A 117 6.37 -11.16 13.96
C GLU A 117 5.01 -10.44 13.97
N LEU A 118 4.62 -9.83 12.85
CA LEU A 118 3.32 -9.16 12.70
C LEU A 118 2.15 -10.14 12.84
N CYS A 119 2.24 -11.32 12.23
CA CYS A 119 1.19 -12.35 12.32
C CYS A 119 1.20 -13.11 13.66
N GLY A 120 2.26 -12.96 14.47
CA GLY A 120 2.29 -13.40 15.86
C GLY A 120 1.42 -12.55 16.79
N LEU A 121 0.98 -11.37 16.35
CA LEU A 121 0.09 -10.48 17.10
C LEU A 121 -1.35 -11.03 17.13
N ASN A 122 -2.06 -10.82 18.23
CA ASN A 122 -3.36 -11.48 18.47
C ASN A 122 -4.44 -11.12 17.44
N HIS A 123 -4.38 -9.91 16.87
CA HIS A 123 -5.44 -9.40 16.01
C HIS A 123 -5.07 -9.37 14.52
N ILE A 124 -3.90 -9.88 14.14
CA ILE A 124 -3.40 -9.84 12.76
C ILE A 124 -3.42 -11.25 12.18
N GLU A 125 -4.15 -11.45 11.08
CA GLU A 125 -4.22 -12.74 10.38
C GLU A 125 -3.20 -12.86 9.25
N GLU A 126 -2.96 -11.75 8.54
CA GLU A 126 -2.04 -11.68 7.41
C GLU A 126 -1.35 -10.33 7.40
N ALA A 127 -0.11 -10.28 6.89
CA ALA A 127 0.67 -9.06 6.78
C ALA A 127 1.56 -9.03 5.54
N ALA A 128 1.91 -7.83 5.08
CA ALA A 128 2.97 -7.55 4.13
C ALA A 128 3.61 -6.20 4.42
N VAL A 129 4.92 -6.12 4.14
CA VAL A 129 5.72 -4.92 4.33
C VAL A 129 6.11 -4.35 2.96
N LEU A 130 5.87 -3.07 2.74
CA LEU A 130 6.34 -2.31 1.59
C LEU A 130 7.28 -1.20 2.07
N SER A 131 8.58 -1.49 2.03
CA SER A 131 9.66 -0.58 2.43
C SER A 131 10.36 -0.02 1.20
N THR A 132 10.37 1.31 1.06
CA THR A 132 11.02 2.05 -0.03
C THR A 132 11.66 3.34 0.49
N CYS A 133 12.40 4.06 -0.36
CA CYS A 133 12.98 5.34 0.01
C CYS A 133 11.96 6.44 0.33
N ASN A 134 10.69 6.29 -0.08
CA ASN A 134 9.64 7.30 0.10
C ASN A 134 8.55 6.86 1.08
N ARG A 135 8.48 5.58 1.44
CA ARG A 135 7.41 5.04 2.27
C ARG A 135 7.84 3.80 3.00
N MET A 136 7.27 3.62 4.18
CA MET A 136 7.27 2.36 4.91
C MET A 136 5.83 2.05 5.28
N GLU A 137 5.28 0.99 4.72
CA GLU A 137 3.87 0.65 4.84
C GLU A 137 3.70 -0.80 5.25
N VAL A 138 2.83 -1.03 6.23
CA VAL A 138 2.40 -2.36 6.65
C VAL A 138 0.96 -2.55 6.22
N TYR A 139 0.76 -3.48 5.29
CA TYR A 139 -0.55 -3.94 4.87
C TYR A 139 -0.94 -5.16 5.69
N MET A 140 -2.16 -5.19 6.22
CA MET A 140 -2.59 -6.26 7.12
C MET A 140 -4.07 -6.60 6.99
N VAL A 141 -4.41 -7.84 7.36
CA VAL A 141 -5.78 -8.25 7.63
C VAL A 141 -5.95 -8.34 9.14
N ALA A 142 -6.72 -7.41 9.71
CA ALA A 142 -6.95 -7.35 11.14
C ALA A 142 -8.36 -7.85 11.51
N LEU A 143 -8.47 -8.68 12.54
CA LEU A 143 -9.74 -9.15 13.09
C LEU A 143 -10.57 -8.03 13.70
N SER A 144 -9.89 -7.01 14.25
CA SER A 144 -10.50 -5.83 14.86
C SER A 144 -9.64 -4.60 14.60
N TRP A 145 -10.29 -3.51 14.19
CA TRP A 145 -9.64 -2.28 13.76
C TRP A 145 -8.76 -1.64 14.85
N HIS A 146 -9.33 -1.30 16.01
CA HIS A 146 -8.59 -0.57 17.05
C HIS A 146 -7.47 -1.39 17.70
N PRO A 147 -7.70 -2.66 18.12
CA PRO A 147 -6.65 -3.47 18.71
C PRO A 147 -5.53 -3.79 17.71
N GLY A 148 -5.86 -4.17 16.47
CA GLY A 148 -4.86 -4.47 15.43
C GLY A 148 -4.01 -3.25 15.08
N LEU A 149 -4.62 -2.07 14.94
CA LEU A 149 -3.88 -0.83 14.74
C LEU A 149 -2.90 -0.55 15.89
N ARG A 150 -3.36 -0.72 17.13
CA ARG A 150 -2.54 -0.47 18.32
C ARG A 150 -1.34 -1.41 18.36
N GLU A 151 -1.56 -2.71 18.17
CA GLU A 151 -0.52 -3.74 18.18
C GLU A 151 0.54 -3.48 17.10
N VAL A 152 0.12 -3.14 15.87
CA VAL A 152 1.08 -2.82 14.80
C VAL A 152 1.81 -1.50 15.03
N THR A 153 1.14 -0.49 15.59
CA THR A 153 1.81 0.78 15.97
C THR A 153 2.86 0.54 17.05
N GLU A 154 2.57 -0.33 18.03
CA GLU A 154 3.52 -0.73 19.07
C GLU A 154 4.68 -1.55 18.50
N TRP A 155 4.41 -2.47 17.57
CA TRP A 155 5.45 -3.20 16.84
C TRP A 155 6.37 -2.24 16.06
N MET A 156 5.80 -1.28 15.31
CA MET A 156 6.58 -0.26 14.61
C MET A 156 7.45 0.56 15.58
N GLY A 157 6.92 0.92 16.75
CA GLY A 157 7.70 1.63 17.77
C GLY A 157 8.86 0.79 18.33
N LYS A 158 8.63 -0.50 18.58
CA LYS A 158 9.67 -1.43 19.05
C LYS A 158 10.76 -1.65 17.99
N THR A 159 10.37 -1.87 16.74
CA THR A 159 11.32 -2.15 15.64
C THR A 159 12.19 -0.92 15.33
N SER A 160 11.64 0.28 15.44
CA SER A 160 12.35 1.52 15.10
C SER A 160 13.05 2.23 16.26
N GLY A 161 12.73 1.84 17.49
CA GLY A 161 13.14 2.56 18.69
C GLY A 161 12.48 3.94 18.86
N ILE A 162 11.50 4.29 18.03
CA ILE A 162 10.75 5.55 18.15
C ILE A 162 9.51 5.33 19.04
N PRO A 163 9.24 6.19 20.04
CA PRO A 163 8.04 6.08 20.85
C PRO A 163 6.77 6.06 20.01
N ALA A 164 5.83 5.15 20.31
CA ALA A 164 4.58 5.01 19.58
C ALA A 164 3.75 6.31 19.53
N LEU A 165 3.88 7.18 20.54
CA LEU A 165 3.21 8.48 20.59
C LEU A 165 3.73 9.45 19.51
N GLU A 166 5.04 9.42 19.25
CA GLU A 166 5.69 10.24 18.23
C GLU A 166 5.31 9.73 16.83
N LEU A 167 5.39 8.41 16.62
CA LEU A 167 4.97 7.78 15.36
C LEU A 167 3.52 8.14 14.99
N ARG A 168 2.58 8.10 15.95
CA ARG A 168 1.16 8.41 15.70
C ARG A 168 0.90 9.76 15.05
N GLN A 169 1.78 10.75 15.25
CA GLN A 169 1.62 12.08 14.65
C GLN A 169 1.89 12.07 13.14
N HIS A 170 2.67 11.10 12.66
CA HIS A 170 3.12 10.97 11.28
C HIS A 170 2.52 9.78 10.53
N LEU A 171 1.86 8.85 11.24
CA LEU A 171 1.21 7.69 10.65
C LEU A 171 -0.02 8.09 9.85
N PHE A 172 -0.11 7.60 8.61
CA PHE A 172 -1.37 7.53 7.89
C PHE A 172 -1.99 6.14 8.06
N ILE A 173 -3.31 6.09 8.15
CA ILE A 173 -4.05 4.86 8.38
C ILE A 173 -5.26 4.83 7.46
N LEU A 174 -5.37 3.79 6.63
CA LEU A 174 -6.49 3.61 5.70
C LEU A 174 -7.12 2.24 5.89
N ARG A 175 -8.43 2.13 5.57
CA ARG A 175 -9.24 0.93 5.80
C ARG A 175 -9.94 0.45 4.53
N ASP A 176 -10.03 -0.87 4.40
CA ASP A 176 -10.79 -1.59 3.38
C ASP A 176 -10.51 -1.01 1.99
N LYS A 177 -11.54 -0.44 1.35
CA LYS A 177 -11.45 0.15 0.01
C LYS A 177 -10.38 1.24 -0.09
N ASP A 178 -10.19 2.05 0.95
CA ASP A 178 -9.20 3.13 0.90
C ASP A 178 -7.77 2.55 0.95
N ALA A 179 -7.57 1.44 1.69
CA ALA A 179 -6.28 0.75 1.72
C ALA A 179 -5.96 0.08 0.37
N THR A 180 -6.97 -0.51 -0.29
CA THR A 180 -6.77 -1.15 -1.60
C THR A 180 -6.55 -0.12 -2.70
N GLN A 181 -7.32 0.97 -2.68
CA GLN A 181 -7.15 2.10 -3.58
C GLN A 181 -5.75 2.71 -3.42
N HIS A 182 -5.29 2.93 -2.19
CA HIS A 182 -3.94 3.42 -1.91
C HIS A 182 -2.87 2.53 -2.54
N LEU A 183 -2.90 1.21 -2.32
CA LEU A 183 -1.91 0.31 -2.92
C LEU A 183 -1.92 0.36 -4.46
N PHE A 184 -3.09 0.54 -5.07
CA PHE A 184 -3.23 0.66 -6.53
C PHE A 184 -2.67 1.99 -7.04
N GLU A 185 -2.89 3.10 -6.32
CA GLU A 185 -2.28 4.41 -6.60
C GLU A 185 -0.75 4.35 -6.47
N VAL A 186 -0.25 3.72 -5.41
CA VAL A 186 1.18 3.47 -5.19
C VAL A 186 1.77 2.61 -6.31
N SER A 187 1.12 1.51 -6.68
CA SER A 187 1.59 0.61 -7.75
C SER A 187 1.53 1.25 -9.14
N ALA A 188 0.58 2.16 -9.37
CA ALA A 188 0.51 2.98 -10.56
C ALA A 188 1.59 4.08 -10.60
N GLY A 189 2.17 4.43 -9.44
CA GLY A 189 3.12 5.51 -9.28
C GLY A 189 2.46 6.90 -9.18
N LEU A 190 1.19 6.96 -8.76
CA LEU A 190 0.48 8.23 -8.52
C LEU A 190 0.83 8.88 -7.19
N ASP A 191 1.22 8.09 -6.20
CA ASP A 191 1.62 8.57 -4.88
C ASP A 191 3.16 8.62 -4.73
N SER A 192 3.91 8.64 -5.82
CA SER A 192 5.37 8.74 -5.78
C SER A 192 5.82 10.20 -5.85
N LEU A 193 6.98 10.54 -5.24
CA LEU A 193 7.67 11.82 -5.45
C LEU A 193 7.72 12.17 -6.94
N VAL A 194 7.96 11.14 -7.75
CA VAL A 194 7.92 11.16 -9.19
C VAL A 194 6.70 10.40 -9.69
N LEU A 195 5.75 11.16 -10.25
CA LEU A 195 4.57 10.56 -10.89
C LEU A 195 4.97 9.63 -12.04
N GLY A 196 4.48 8.39 -11.99
CA GLY A 196 4.69 7.36 -13.01
C GLY A 196 6.01 6.58 -12.90
N GLU A 197 6.78 6.76 -11.82
CA GLU A 197 8.08 6.07 -11.66
C GLU A 197 7.95 4.55 -11.74
N GLY A 198 8.77 3.94 -12.60
CA GLY A 198 8.76 2.51 -12.89
C GLY A 198 9.05 1.60 -11.69
N GLN A 199 9.80 2.11 -10.72
CA GLN A 199 10.48 1.34 -9.67
C GLN A 199 9.55 0.80 -8.60
N ILE A 200 8.54 1.58 -8.18
CA ILE A 200 7.60 1.17 -7.14
C ILE A 200 6.85 -0.12 -7.52
N LEU A 201 6.39 -0.24 -8.77
CA LEU A 201 5.76 -1.47 -9.28
C LEU A 201 6.72 -2.67 -9.22
N SER A 202 8.01 -2.45 -9.44
CA SER A 202 9.02 -3.51 -9.34
C SER A 202 9.24 -3.93 -7.88
N GLN A 203 9.15 -3.01 -6.92
CA GLN A 203 9.20 -3.31 -5.49
C GLN A 203 7.95 -4.10 -5.06
N VAL A 204 6.75 -3.71 -5.49
CA VAL A 204 5.51 -4.46 -5.22
C VAL A 204 5.58 -5.88 -5.79
N LYS A 205 6.15 -6.06 -6.99
CA LYS A 205 6.44 -7.40 -7.55
C LYS A 205 7.42 -8.19 -6.69
N GLN A 206 8.43 -7.53 -6.13
CA GLN A 206 9.41 -8.17 -5.28
C GLN A 206 8.78 -8.65 -3.97
N VAL A 207 7.90 -7.85 -3.35
CA VAL A 207 7.14 -8.26 -2.15
C VAL A 207 6.39 -9.56 -2.41
N VAL A 208 5.64 -9.65 -3.53
CA VAL A 208 4.93 -10.89 -3.88
C VAL A 208 5.89 -12.06 -4.08
N ARG A 209 7.03 -11.85 -4.75
CA ARG A 209 8.00 -12.91 -5.04
C ARG A 209 8.66 -13.45 -3.77
N VAL A 210 9.12 -12.56 -2.89
CA VAL A 210 9.86 -12.92 -1.67
C VAL A 210 8.92 -13.50 -0.61
N CYS A 211 7.74 -12.93 -0.46
CA CYS A 211 6.79 -13.36 0.57
C CYS A 211 5.94 -14.57 0.12
N GLN A 212 6.04 -15.01 -1.13
CA GLN A 212 5.36 -16.20 -1.60
C GLN A 212 5.87 -17.44 -0.85
N GLY A 213 4.98 -18.06 -0.07
CA GLY A 213 5.32 -19.23 0.76
C GLY A 213 5.68 -18.88 2.21
N VAL A 214 5.73 -17.60 2.59
CA VAL A 214 5.89 -17.17 3.98
C VAL A 214 4.57 -17.34 4.73
N SER A 215 4.63 -17.98 5.91
CA SER A 215 3.48 -18.07 6.81
C SER A 215 3.11 -16.66 7.28
N GLY A 216 1.89 -16.21 6.95
CA GLY A 216 1.43 -14.84 7.23
C GLY A 216 1.25 -13.97 5.97
N PHE A 217 1.91 -14.28 4.85
CA PHE A 217 1.56 -13.71 3.55
C PHE A 217 0.42 -14.53 2.93
N GLY A 218 -0.76 -14.39 3.52
CA GLY A 218 -1.91 -15.22 3.17
C GLY A 218 -2.56 -14.84 1.84
N ARG A 219 -3.69 -15.50 1.58
CA ARG A 219 -4.41 -15.37 0.30
C ARG A 219 -4.88 -13.95 0.06
N ASN A 220 -5.31 -13.28 1.12
CA ASN A 220 -5.99 -12.01 1.04
C ASN A 220 -5.04 -10.87 0.65
N ILE A 221 -3.93 -10.77 1.38
CA ILE A 221 -2.85 -9.82 1.07
C ILE A 221 -2.15 -10.22 -0.24
N GLY A 222 -1.93 -11.52 -0.46
CA GLY A 222 -1.35 -12.02 -1.69
C GLY A 222 -2.15 -11.65 -2.95
N ASP A 223 -3.47 -11.82 -2.92
CA ASP A 223 -4.36 -11.47 -4.04
C ASP A 223 -4.43 -9.95 -4.23
N LEU A 224 -4.44 -9.17 -3.14
CA LEU A 224 -4.38 -7.70 -3.19
C LEU A 224 -3.12 -7.20 -3.92
N PHE A 225 -1.94 -7.69 -3.53
CA PHE A 225 -0.68 -7.28 -4.16
C PHE A 225 -0.58 -7.76 -5.62
N LYS A 226 -1.05 -8.97 -5.95
CA LYS A 226 -1.13 -9.46 -7.35
C LYS A 226 -2.05 -8.59 -8.20
N ARG A 227 -3.19 -8.16 -7.65
CA ARG A 227 -4.10 -7.23 -8.35
C ARG A 227 -3.43 -5.88 -8.53
N ALA A 228 -2.76 -5.36 -7.51
CA ALA A 228 -2.02 -4.09 -7.59
C ALA A 228 -0.96 -4.10 -8.70
N ILE A 229 -0.24 -5.21 -8.89
CA ILE A 229 0.71 -5.38 -10.00
C ILE A 229 0.00 -5.30 -11.35
N SER A 230 -1.16 -5.93 -11.48
CA SER A 230 -1.95 -5.93 -12.71
C SER A 230 -2.51 -4.54 -13.02
N VAL A 231 -3.02 -3.83 -12.01
CA VAL A 231 -3.50 -2.45 -12.11
C VAL A 231 -2.37 -1.51 -12.51
N GLY A 232 -1.21 -1.58 -11.83
CA GLY A 232 -0.06 -0.73 -12.16
C GLY A 232 0.45 -0.94 -13.58
N LYS A 233 0.46 -2.19 -14.08
CA LYS A 233 0.77 -2.48 -15.50
C LYS A 233 -0.25 -1.86 -16.46
N ARG A 234 -1.55 -2.01 -16.16
CA ARG A 234 -2.63 -1.50 -17.00
C ARG A 234 -2.62 0.04 -17.04
N VAL A 235 -2.51 0.71 -15.90
CA VAL A 235 -2.44 2.18 -15.85
C VAL A 235 -1.28 2.68 -16.71
N ARG A 236 -0.09 2.09 -16.60
CA ARG A 236 1.06 2.50 -17.43
C ARG A 236 0.84 2.31 -18.92
N LYS A 237 0.22 1.20 -19.31
CA LYS A 237 -0.10 0.89 -20.71
C LYS A 237 -1.16 1.85 -21.26
N ASP A 238 -2.20 2.14 -20.50
CA ASP A 238 -3.40 2.82 -20.99
C ASP A 238 -3.29 4.35 -20.89
N THR A 239 -2.48 4.90 -19.97
CA THR A 239 -2.39 6.36 -19.71
C THR A 239 -1.06 6.99 -20.12
N ASN A 240 -0.07 6.18 -20.54
CA ASN A 240 1.30 6.63 -20.80
C ASN A 240 1.91 7.46 -19.65
N ILE A 241 1.49 7.23 -18.40
CA ILE A 241 1.97 8.00 -17.24
C ILE A 241 3.47 7.88 -17.00
N ALA A 242 4.08 6.79 -17.47
CA ALA A 242 5.52 6.58 -17.40
C ALA A 242 6.31 7.39 -18.45
N HIS A 243 5.65 7.89 -19.50
CA HIS A 243 6.32 8.64 -20.56
C HIS A 243 6.62 10.07 -20.09
N GLY A 244 7.92 10.42 -20.07
CA GLY A 244 8.41 11.69 -19.52
C GLY A 244 8.45 11.76 -17.98
N ALA A 245 8.27 10.62 -17.28
CA ALA A 245 8.38 10.57 -15.84
C ALA A 245 9.84 10.82 -15.39
N VAL A 246 10.05 11.89 -14.60
CA VAL A 246 11.36 12.32 -14.09
C VAL A 246 11.75 11.48 -12.87
N SER A 247 12.43 10.35 -13.02
CA SER A 247 12.89 9.49 -11.91
C SER A 247 13.60 10.23 -10.74
N VAL A 248 13.67 9.59 -9.56
CA VAL A 248 14.42 10.13 -8.41
C VAL A 248 15.89 10.40 -8.79
N SER A 249 16.52 9.47 -9.51
CA SER A 249 17.89 9.64 -10.00
C SER A 249 18.05 10.82 -10.97
N SER A 250 17.05 11.10 -11.81
CA SER A 250 17.10 12.27 -12.70
C SER A 250 16.87 13.57 -11.95
N ALA A 251 15.95 13.58 -10.98
CA ALA A 251 15.74 14.74 -10.12
C ALA A 251 16.98 15.08 -9.30
N ALA A 252 17.72 14.05 -8.84
CA ALA A 252 19.00 14.20 -8.16
C ALA A 252 20.06 14.87 -9.05
N VAL A 253 20.17 14.45 -10.31
CA VAL A 253 21.10 15.09 -11.26
C VAL A 253 20.69 16.52 -11.57
N GLU A 254 19.41 16.79 -11.83
CA GLU A 254 18.91 18.15 -12.07
C GLU A 254 19.10 19.06 -10.84
N LEU A 255 18.91 18.54 -9.62
CA LEU A 255 19.21 19.27 -8.39
C LEU A 255 20.70 19.62 -8.31
N ALA A 256 21.58 18.66 -8.59
CA ALA A 256 23.02 18.88 -8.60
C ALA A 256 23.41 20.02 -9.55
N LEU A 257 22.95 19.92 -10.80
CA LEU A 257 23.27 20.85 -11.86
C LEU A 257 22.68 22.24 -11.60
N GLY A 258 21.48 22.32 -11.00
CA GLY A 258 20.85 23.58 -10.65
C GLY A 258 21.49 24.31 -9.47
N LYS A 259 22.24 23.61 -8.61
CA LYS A 259 22.97 24.21 -7.48
C LYS A 259 24.42 24.59 -7.83
N LEU A 260 24.96 24.06 -8.92
CA LEU A 260 26.26 24.46 -9.45
C LEU A 260 26.17 25.77 -10.26
N PRO A 261 27.21 26.62 -10.24
CA PRO A 261 27.31 27.74 -11.17
C PRO A 261 27.25 27.28 -12.63
N ALA A 262 26.48 27.98 -13.49
CA ALA A 262 26.31 27.59 -14.89
C ALA A 262 27.63 27.52 -15.68
N SER A 263 28.63 28.33 -15.29
CA SER A 263 29.96 28.35 -15.89
C SER A 263 30.81 27.11 -15.59
N SER A 264 30.49 26.35 -14.56
CA SER A 264 31.32 25.24 -14.08
C SER A 264 30.79 23.85 -14.45
N LEU A 265 29.59 23.77 -15.07
CA LEU A 265 28.93 22.52 -15.43
C LEU A 265 29.83 21.55 -16.23
N PRO A 266 30.57 22.00 -17.27
CA PRO A 266 31.40 21.10 -18.08
C PRO A 266 32.67 20.61 -17.36
N ARG A 267 33.05 21.25 -16.25
CA ARG A 267 34.30 20.97 -15.51
C ARG A 267 34.06 20.33 -14.14
N ALA A 268 32.82 20.29 -13.68
CA ALA A 268 32.46 19.74 -12.38
C ALA A 268 32.77 18.24 -12.34
N ARG A 269 33.54 17.83 -11.33
CA ARG A 269 34.01 16.46 -11.13
C ARG A 269 32.93 15.67 -10.39
N MET A 270 32.34 14.71 -11.08
CA MET A 270 31.24 13.90 -10.59
C MET A 270 31.73 12.58 -9.99
N LEU A 271 31.30 12.26 -8.77
CA LEU A 271 31.54 10.99 -8.10
C LEU A 271 30.22 10.29 -7.81
N VAL A 272 30.12 9.00 -8.14
CA VAL A 272 28.96 8.15 -7.82
C VAL A 272 29.43 6.97 -6.97
N ILE A 273 28.85 6.81 -5.78
CA ILE A 273 29.20 5.75 -4.82
C ILE A 273 28.10 4.70 -4.78
N GLY A 274 28.49 3.46 -5.10
CA GLY A 274 27.64 2.27 -5.16
C GLY A 274 26.59 2.34 -6.25
N PRO A 275 26.96 2.22 -7.53
CA PRO A 275 26.02 2.20 -8.64
C PRO A 275 25.21 0.90 -8.64
N GLY A 276 24.16 0.86 -7.82
CA GLY A 276 23.09 -0.14 -7.93
C GLY A 276 22.12 0.23 -9.07
N ARG A 277 20.86 -0.18 -8.93
CA ARG A 277 19.81 0.24 -9.89
C ARG A 277 19.67 1.76 -9.97
N MET A 278 19.76 2.45 -8.82
CA MET A 278 19.62 3.90 -8.71
C MET A 278 20.84 4.64 -9.27
N GLY A 279 22.05 4.27 -8.86
CA GLY A 279 23.26 4.92 -9.36
C GLY A 279 23.49 4.68 -10.86
N LYS A 280 23.07 3.53 -11.42
CA LYS A 280 23.05 3.32 -12.88
C LYS A 280 22.22 4.39 -13.60
N LEU A 281 21.04 4.73 -13.05
CA LEU A 281 20.20 5.79 -13.61
C LEU A 281 20.83 7.17 -13.41
N VAL A 282 21.51 7.43 -12.29
CA VAL A 282 22.25 8.69 -12.08
C VAL A 282 23.31 8.86 -13.17
N ILE A 283 24.13 7.84 -13.40
CA ILE A 283 25.17 7.84 -14.45
C ILE A 283 24.54 8.11 -15.82
N LYS A 284 23.47 7.38 -16.18
CA LYS A 284 22.76 7.60 -17.45
C LYS A 284 22.31 9.04 -17.65
N HIS A 285 21.78 9.68 -16.59
CA HIS A 285 21.33 11.07 -16.67
C HIS A 285 22.49 12.06 -16.73
N LEU A 286 23.57 11.84 -15.97
CA LEU A 286 24.80 12.64 -16.07
C LEU A 286 25.35 12.64 -17.50
N VAL A 287 25.44 11.46 -18.11
CA VAL A 287 25.90 11.30 -19.50
C VAL A 287 24.98 12.03 -20.48
N SER A 288 23.66 11.88 -20.32
CA SER A 288 22.69 12.58 -21.19
C SER A 288 22.74 14.11 -21.08
N LYS A 289 23.28 14.63 -19.97
CA LYS A 289 23.49 16.06 -19.72
C LYS A 289 24.89 16.55 -20.15
N GLY A 290 25.67 15.70 -20.82
CA GLY A 290 26.97 16.06 -21.36
C GLY A 290 28.12 15.96 -20.36
N CYS A 291 27.95 15.27 -19.24
CA CYS A 291 29.06 14.98 -18.33
C CYS A 291 29.99 13.95 -19.00
N THR A 292 31.24 14.34 -19.25
CA THR A 292 32.21 13.53 -19.99
C THR A 292 32.96 12.53 -19.12
N GLN A 293 33.16 12.84 -17.84
CA GLN A 293 33.91 12.02 -16.90
C GLN A 293 33.15 11.81 -15.59
N VAL A 294 32.99 10.54 -15.20
CA VAL A 294 32.32 10.17 -13.95
C VAL A 294 33.18 9.14 -13.22
N VAL A 295 33.58 9.46 -11.99
CA VAL A 295 34.27 8.49 -11.12
C VAL A 295 33.22 7.67 -10.40
N VAL A 296 33.37 6.34 -10.44
CA VAL A 296 32.41 5.40 -9.89
C VAL A 296 33.10 4.50 -8.87
N VAL A 297 32.70 4.64 -7.62
CA VAL A 297 33.20 3.83 -6.51
C VAL A 297 32.26 2.66 -6.27
N ASN A 298 32.77 1.43 -6.32
CA ASN A 298 31.95 0.23 -6.09
C ASN A 298 32.74 -0.91 -5.46
N ARG A 299 32.02 -1.88 -4.89
CA ARG A 299 32.61 -3.15 -4.40
C ARG A 299 32.97 -4.12 -5.53
N SER A 300 32.24 -4.07 -6.64
CA SER A 300 32.42 -4.97 -7.79
C SER A 300 32.80 -4.16 -9.03
N GLU A 301 33.99 -4.41 -9.54
CA GLU A 301 34.51 -3.82 -10.77
C GLU A 301 33.70 -4.25 -12.00
N GLU A 302 33.34 -5.54 -12.08
CA GLU A 302 32.55 -6.12 -13.17
C GLU A 302 31.26 -5.34 -13.43
N ARG A 303 30.55 -4.95 -12.36
CA ARG A 303 29.32 -4.13 -12.49
C ARG A 303 29.58 -2.77 -13.11
N VAL A 304 30.73 -2.16 -12.85
CA VAL A 304 31.10 -0.86 -13.42
C VAL A 304 31.59 -1.03 -14.86
N ALA A 305 32.30 -2.12 -15.17
CA ALA A 305 32.69 -2.45 -16.54
C ALA A 305 31.47 -2.59 -17.47
N LEU A 306 30.42 -3.30 -17.04
CA LEU A 306 29.17 -3.42 -17.80
C LEU A 306 28.49 -2.06 -18.05
N MET A 307 28.53 -1.15 -17.07
CA MET A 307 27.99 0.21 -17.24
C MET A 307 28.83 1.05 -18.21
N ARG A 308 30.16 0.85 -18.21
CA ARG A 308 31.06 1.51 -19.15
C ARG A 308 30.75 1.09 -20.58
N GLU A 309 30.53 -0.21 -20.83
CA GLU A 309 30.13 -0.72 -22.14
C GLU A 309 28.78 -0.16 -22.60
N GLU A 310 27.81 -0.05 -21.69
CA GLU A 310 26.45 0.40 -22.02
C GLU A 310 26.36 1.90 -22.34
N PHE A 311 27.13 2.75 -21.65
CA PHE A 311 27.00 4.21 -21.73
C PHE A 311 28.15 4.92 -22.45
N GLY A 312 29.25 4.22 -22.78
CA GLY A 312 30.35 4.75 -23.60
C GLY A 312 31.08 5.98 -23.07
N SER A 313 30.82 6.40 -21.83
CA SER A 313 31.42 7.58 -21.19
C SER A 313 32.72 7.21 -20.48
N ASP A 314 33.57 8.21 -20.16
CA ASP A 314 34.80 8.02 -19.37
C ASP A 314 34.45 7.71 -17.90
N ILE A 315 33.94 6.49 -17.68
CA ILE A 315 33.55 5.96 -16.39
C ILE A 315 34.78 5.32 -15.76
N ILE A 316 35.33 5.98 -14.76
CA ILE A 316 36.53 5.55 -14.05
C ILE A 316 36.12 4.72 -12.84
N TYR A 317 36.49 3.44 -12.83
CA TYR A 317 36.24 2.58 -11.67
C TYR A 317 37.24 2.89 -10.55
N LYS A 318 36.74 2.94 -9.32
CA LYS A 318 37.55 3.01 -8.10
C LYS A 318 37.05 2.04 -7.04
N PRO A 319 37.95 1.36 -6.30
CA PRO A 319 37.56 0.47 -5.22
C PRO A 319 37.01 1.27 -4.02
N LEU A 320 36.18 0.64 -3.20
CA LEU A 320 35.59 1.28 -2.01
C LEU A 320 36.65 1.82 -1.03
N ALA A 321 37.83 1.21 -0.97
CA ALA A 321 38.95 1.68 -0.15
C ALA A 321 39.46 3.08 -0.56
N GLU A 322 39.29 3.48 -1.82
CA GLU A 322 39.69 4.79 -2.34
C GLU A 322 38.57 5.85 -2.25
N MET A 323 37.45 5.53 -1.58
CA MET A 323 36.25 6.39 -1.52
C MET A 323 36.57 7.81 -1.05
N PHE A 324 37.27 7.97 0.07
CA PHE A 324 37.60 9.29 0.62
C PHE A 324 38.58 10.07 -0.27
N THR A 325 39.56 9.39 -0.86
CA THR A 325 40.49 10.00 -1.82
C THR A 325 39.77 10.52 -3.05
N CYS A 326 38.76 9.78 -3.52
CA CYS A 326 37.91 10.20 -4.64
C CYS A 326 36.99 11.35 -4.22
N ALA A 327 36.42 11.32 -3.01
CA ALA A 327 35.59 12.38 -2.46
C ALA A 327 36.36 13.71 -2.36
N SER A 328 37.62 13.71 -1.93
CA SER A 328 38.49 14.90 -1.90
C SER A 328 38.69 15.54 -3.27
N LYS A 329 38.58 14.76 -4.36
CA LYS A 329 38.74 15.23 -5.73
C LYS A 329 37.41 15.52 -6.43
N ALA A 330 36.28 15.26 -5.78
CA ALA A 330 34.97 15.45 -6.38
C ALA A 330 34.35 16.76 -5.90
N ASP A 331 33.58 17.38 -6.79
CA ASP A 331 32.81 18.59 -6.51
C ASP A 331 31.36 18.21 -6.12
N VAL A 332 30.84 17.17 -6.79
CA VAL A 332 29.52 16.59 -6.50
C VAL A 332 29.65 15.10 -6.26
N ILE A 333 29.06 14.63 -5.15
CA ILE A 333 29.07 13.24 -4.71
C ILE A 333 27.65 12.72 -4.63
N PHE A 334 27.33 11.73 -5.46
CA PHE A 334 26.10 10.97 -5.39
C PHE A 334 26.32 9.70 -4.56
N THR A 335 25.48 9.47 -3.57
CA THR A 335 25.48 8.23 -2.78
C THR A 335 24.21 7.43 -3.03
N SER A 336 24.36 6.15 -3.38
CA SER A 336 23.24 5.25 -3.69
C SER A 336 23.48 3.81 -3.24
N THR A 337 24.05 3.62 -2.05
CA THR A 337 24.36 2.29 -1.50
C THR A 337 23.24 1.73 -0.62
N ALA A 338 23.30 0.43 -0.33
CA ALA A 338 22.43 -0.23 0.63
C ALA A 338 23.05 -0.32 2.05
N SER A 339 23.96 0.60 2.40
CA SER A 339 24.54 0.67 3.75
C SER A 339 23.49 1.11 4.77
N GLU A 340 23.42 0.43 5.91
CA GLU A 340 22.56 0.81 7.04
C GLU A 340 23.19 1.91 7.90
N THR A 341 24.51 2.09 7.81
CA THR A 341 25.25 3.15 8.50
C THR A 341 25.74 4.21 7.50
N PRO A 342 25.79 5.50 7.89
CA PRO A 342 26.33 6.53 7.03
C PRO A 342 27.80 6.30 6.70
N LEU A 343 28.14 6.49 5.42
CA LEU A 343 29.49 6.39 4.87
C LEU A 343 30.31 7.66 5.12
N PHE A 344 29.64 8.82 5.18
CA PHE A 344 30.25 10.11 5.49
C PHE A 344 29.70 10.64 6.80
N MET A 345 30.62 11.01 7.68
CA MET A 345 30.38 11.72 8.93
C MET A 345 31.20 13.01 8.92
N LYS A 346 30.95 13.91 9.88
CA LYS A 346 31.58 15.23 9.96
C LYS A 346 33.11 15.15 9.89
N GLU A 347 33.70 14.24 10.65
CA GLU A 347 35.15 14.07 10.78
C GLU A 347 35.80 13.67 9.45
N HIS A 348 35.09 12.83 8.68
CA HIS A 348 35.56 12.39 7.37
C HIS A 348 35.55 13.53 6.33
N VAL A 349 34.57 14.42 6.42
CA VAL A 349 34.38 15.52 5.45
C VAL A 349 35.28 16.72 5.77
N GLU A 350 35.53 16.99 7.05
CA GLU A 350 36.50 18.00 7.51
C GLU A 350 37.93 17.70 7.01
N GLY A 351 38.29 16.42 6.92
CA GLY A 351 39.59 15.98 6.40
C GLY A 351 39.74 16.06 4.87
N LEU A 352 38.68 16.39 4.13
CA LEU A 352 38.75 16.45 2.67
C LEU A 352 39.34 17.79 2.20
N SER A 353 40.04 17.74 1.06
CA SER A 353 40.58 18.96 0.44
C SER A 353 39.45 19.95 0.08
N PRO A 354 39.68 21.27 0.23
CA PRO A 354 38.73 22.29 -0.19
C PRO A 354 38.39 22.18 -1.67
N VAL A 355 37.14 22.52 -1.99
CA VAL A 355 36.67 22.58 -3.37
C VAL A 355 37.06 23.94 -3.97
N GLY A 356 37.38 23.96 -5.27
CA GLY A 356 37.75 25.18 -5.97
C GLY A 356 36.63 26.23 -5.94
N SER A 357 37.01 27.52 -5.90
CA SER A 357 36.04 28.63 -5.93
C SER A 357 35.25 28.71 -7.24
N ASP A 358 35.76 28.10 -8.31
CA ASP A 358 35.17 28.03 -9.65
C ASP A 358 33.86 27.23 -9.71
N VAL A 359 33.65 26.28 -8.80
CA VAL A 359 32.38 25.53 -8.63
C VAL A 359 31.58 26.03 -7.41
N GLY A 360 31.96 27.18 -6.83
CA GLY A 360 31.27 27.81 -5.70
C GLY A 360 31.83 27.46 -4.32
N GLY A 361 33.00 26.79 -4.23
CA GLY A 361 33.69 26.54 -2.96
C GLY A 361 33.01 25.54 -2.02
N LEU A 362 31.93 24.89 -2.46
CA LEU A 362 31.12 23.97 -1.68
C LEU A 362 31.09 22.59 -2.33
N ARG A 363 31.33 21.54 -1.53
CA ARG A 363 31.11 20.16 -1.98
C ARG A 363 29.64 19.80 -1.84
N LEU A 364 29.03 19.30 -2.90
CA LEU A 364 27.63 18.89 -2.90
C LEU A 364 27.53 17.38 -2.65
N PHE A 365 26.83 16.99 -1.59
CA PHE A 365 26.47 15.61 -1.32
C PHE A 365 24.99 15.41 -1.66
N ILE A 366 24.70 14.46 -2.54
CA ILE A 366 23.35 14.12 -2.97
C ILE A 366 23.10 12.67 -2.61
N ASP A 367 22.36 12.48 -1.53
CA ASP A 367 22.04 11.19 -0.95
C ASP A 367 20.65 10.74 -1.41
N ILE A 368 20.63 9.69 -2.23
CA ILE A 368 19.41 9.05 -2.70
C ILE A 368 19.16 7.68 -2.03
N SER A 369 19.88 7.39 -0.95
CA SER A 369 19.74 6.18 -0.15
C SER A 369 18.86 6.38 1.07
N VAL A 370 18.17 5.30 1.45
CA VAL A 370 17.42 5.19 2.71
C VAL A 370 17.64 3.76 3.25
N PRO A 371 18.31 3.58 4.41
CA PRO A 371 18.91 4.59 5.29
C PRO A 371 19.97 5.48 4.63
N ARG A 372 20.16 6.69 5.19
CA ARG A 372 21.08 7.69 4.61
C ARG A 372 22.52 7.22 4.65
N ASN A 373 23.25 7.50 3.57
CA ASN A 373 24.68 7.26 3.45
C ASN A 373 25.50 8.48 3.88
N VAL A 374 24.89 9.65 4.05
CA VAL A 374 25.54 10.85 4.57
C VAL A 374 24.88 11.25 5.89
N GLY A 375 25.69 11.38 6.94
CA GLY A 375 25.21 11.78 8.26
C GLY A 375 24.67 13.21 8.24
N SER A 376 23.61 13.47 9.02
CA SER A 376 23.00 14.81 9.12
C SER A 376 23.97 15.88 9.63
N CYS A 377 24.97 15.49 10.43
CA CYS A 377 26.04 16.36 10.93
C CYS A 377 26.92 16.97 9.84
N VAL A 378 26.98 16.39 8.63
CA VAL A 378 27.76 16.91 7.52
C VAL A 378 27.20 18.25 7.01
N SER A 379 25.90 18.51 7.19
CA SER A 379 25.26 19.78 6.82
C SER A 379 25.69 20.97 7.69
N GLU A 380 26.33 20.73 8.83
CA GLU A 380 26.86 21.78 9.71
C GLU A 380 28.16 22.41 9.19
N LEU A 381 28.81 21.77 8.21
CA LEU A 381 30.09 22.21 7.68
C LEU A 381 29.93 23.32 6.66
N GLU A 382 30.71 24.39 6.80
CA GLU A 382 30.65 25.54 5.89
C GLU A 382 31.08 25.21 4.45
N ASN A 383 31.91 24.18 4.27
CA ASN A 383 32.45 23.76 2.97
C ASN A 383 31.64 22.62 2.30
N ALA A 384 30.51 22.21 2.86
CA ALA A 384 29.70 21.12 2.34
C ALA A 384 28.20 21.45 2.37
N LYS A 385 27.44 20.90 1.40
CA LYS A 385 25.97 20.92 1.42
C LYS A 385 25.45 19.52 1.16
N VAL A 386 24.52 19.07 2.00
CA VAL A 386 23.87 17.77 1.86
C VAL A 386 22.44 17.95 1.39
N TYR A 387 22.06 17.16 0.40
CA TYR A 387 20.70 17.01 -0.07
C TYR A 387 20.30 15.55 0.02
N ASN A 388 19.11 15.30 0.54
CA ASN A 388 18.53 13.96 0.64
C ASN A 388 17.33 13.82 -0.33
N VAL A 389 16.67 12.66 -0.33
CA VAL A 389 15.51 12.39 -1.19
C VAL A 389 14.33 13.36 -0.97
N ASP A 390 14.20 13.98 0.20
CA ASP A 390 13.12 14.93 0.50
C ASP A 390 13.36 16.28 -0.18
N ASP A 391 14.61 16.69 -0.37
CA ASP A 391 15.00 17.93 -1.06
C ASP A 391 14.73 17.87 -2.57
N LEU A 392 14.60 16.66 -3.13
CA LEU A 392 14.28 16.45 -4.55
C LEU A 392 12.87 16.91 -4.92
N LYS A 393 11.99 17.13 -3.93
CA LYS A 393 10.61 17.61 -4.13
C LYS A 393 10.55 18.92 -4.93
N GLU A 394 11.51 19.82 -4.72
CA GLU A 394 11.53 21.14 -5.37
C GLU A 394 11.67 21.02 -6.90
N VAL A 395 12.58 20.15 -7.35
CA VAL A 395 12.90 19.95 -8.77
C VAL A 395 11.76 19.26 -9.51
N VAL A 396 11.03 18.38 -8.83
CA VAL A 396 9.98 17.58 -9.45
C VAL A 396 8.68 18.38 -9.66
N ALA A 397 8.53 19.59 -9.07
CA ALA A 397 7.32 20.40 -9.16
C ALA A 397 7.05 21.03 -10.56
N ALA A 398 8.04 21.07 -11.46
CA ALA A 398 8.00 21.86 -12.69
C ALA A 398 7.03 21.37 -13.80
N ASN A 399 6.41 20.18 -13.69
CA ASN A 399 5.51 19.62 -14.71
C ASN A 399 4.14 19.20 -14.16
N LYS A 400 3.56 20.03 -13.27
CA LYS A 400 2.39 19.63 -12.46
C LYS A 400 1.10 19.43 -13.26
N GLU A 401 0.84 20.21 -14.30
CA GLU A 401 -0.47 20.24 -14.96
C GLU A 401 -0.69 19.05 -15.91
N GLU A 402 0.26 18.73 -16.79
CA GLU A 402 0.16 17.55 -17.65
C GLU A 402 0.07 16.25 -16.82
N ARG A 403 0.83 16.20 -15.72
CA ARG A 403 0.81 15.09 -14.77
C ARG A 403 -0.55 14.95 -14.08
N ARG A 404 -1.19 16.07 -13.71
CA ARG A 404 -2.53 16.06 -13.12
C ARG A 404 -3.56 15.46 -14.08
N ARG A 405 -3.47 15.79 -15.37
CA ARG A 405 -4.35 15.22 -16.41
C ARG A 405 -4.21 13.69 -16.50
N LYS A 406 -2.97 13.19 -16.61
CA LYS A 406 -2.68 11.74 -16.65
C LYS A 406 -3.10 11.02 -15.35
N ALA A 407 -2.95 11.69 -14.20
CA ALA A 407 -3.39 11.16 -12.91
C ALA A 407 -4.92 10.99 -12.85
N MET A 408 -5.69 11.93 -13.42
CA MET A 408 -7.16 11.80 -13.48
C MET A 408 -7.60 10.60 -14.33
N GLU A 409 -6.96 10.36 -15.47
CA GLU A 409 -7.23 9.17 -16.31
C GLU A 409 -6.90 7.87 -15.56
N ALA A 410 -5.75 7.84 -14.89
CA ALA A 410 -5.34 6.69 -14.08
C ALA A 410 -6.32 6.42 -12.92
N GLN A 411 -6.86 7.47 -12.30
CA GLN A 411 -7.83 7.33 -11.20
C GLN A 411 -9.11 6.61 -11.63
N VAL A 412 -9.56 6.80 -12.87
CA VAL A 412 -10.75 6.09 -13.40
C VAL A 412 -10.50 4.57 -13.40
N ILE A 413 -9.32 4.15 -13.88
CA ILE A 413 -8.92 2.75 -13.91
C ILE A 413 -8.82 2.21 -12.48
N ILE A 414 -8.16 2.94 -11.58
CA ILE A 414 -7.97 2.53 -10.19
C ILE A 414 -9.29 2.41 -9.45
N ASN A 415 -10.22 3.36 -9.60
CA ASN A 415 -11.52 3.33 -8.96
C ASN A 415 -12.35 2.12 -9.39
N HIS A 416 -12.33 1.81 -10.69
CA HIS A 416 -13.01 0.64 -11.24
C HIS A 416 -12.42 -0.66 -10.67
N GLU A 417 -11.10 -0.78 -10.66
CA GLU A 417 -10.41 -1.97 -10.18
C GLU A 417 -10.51 -2.14 -8.66
N SER A 418 -10.49 -1.05 -7.90
CA SER A 418 -10.67 -1.04 -6.44
C SER A 418 -12.07 -1.51 -6.08
N LYS A 419 -13.10 -1.05 -6.82
CA LYS A 419 -14.48 -1.54 -6.63
C LYS A 419 -14.56 -3.04 -6.90
N ARG A 420 -14.04 -3.51 -8.04
CA ARG A 420 -14.03 -4.95 -8.39
C ARG A 420 -13.30 -5.81 -7.37
N PHE A 421 -12.22 -5.31 -6.77
CA PHE A 421 -11.50 -6.02 -5.72
C PHE A 421 -12.30 -6.06 -4.41
N ASP A 422 -12.85 -4.93 -3.97
CA ASP A 422 -13.66 -4.84 -2.74
C ASP A 422 -14.91 -5.75 -2.82
N ASP A 423 -15.52 -5.79 -3.99
CA ASP A 423 -16.61 -6.69 -4.35
C ASP A 423 -16.16 -8.17 -4.24
N ALA A 424 -15.08 -8.54 -4.92
CA ALA A 424 -14.53 -9.91 -4.85
C ALA A 424 -14.06 -10.31 -3.45
N TRP A 425 -13.72 -9.34 -2.60
CA TRP A 425 -13.28 -9.53 -1.22
C TRP A 425 -14.44 -9.79 -0.26
N LYS A 426 -15.50 -8.98 -0.33
CA LYS A 426 -16.63 -9.02 0.62
C LYS A 426 -17.62 -10.14 0.31
N VAL A 427 -17.92 -10.34 -0.97
CA VAL A 427 -19.01 -11.23 -1.40
C VAL A 427 -18.79 -12.69 -0.98
N PRO A 428 -17.61 -13.33 -1.15
CA PRO A 428 -17.40 -14.69 -0.69
C PRO A 428 -17.61 -14.87 0.82
N LYS A 429 -17.27 -13.87 1.65
CA LYS A 429 -17.45 -13.95 3.11
C LYS A 429 -18.94 -13.95 3.48
N GLU A 430 -19.73 -13.10 2.82
CA GLU A 430 -21.17 -12.99 3.06
C GLU A 430 -21.93 -14.22 2.52
N THR A 431 -21.58 -14.68 1.31
CA THR A 431 -22.26 -15.83 0.70
C THR A 431 -21.92 -17.14 1.40
N VAL A 432 -20.67 -17.35 1.83
CA VAL A 432 -20.29 -18.55 2.62
C VAL A 432 -21.06 -18.60 3.94
N SER A 433 -21.26 -17.47 4.62
CA SER A 433 -22.09 -17.43 5.83
C SER A 433 -23.53 -17.85 5.55
N THR A 434 -24.12 -17.33 4.48
CA THR A 434 -25.49 -17.67 4.06
C THR A 434 -25.62 -19.15 3.66
N ILE A 435 -24.64 -19.68 2.93
CA ILE A 435 -24.53 -21.10 2.57
C ILE A 435 -24.54 -21.99 3.82
N MET A 436 -23.74 -21.65 4.84
CA MET A 436 -23.68 -22.42 6.09
C MET A 436 -25.01 -22.38 6.84
N LYS A 437 -25.67 -21.22 6.91
CA LYS A 437 -26.98 -21.08 7.53
C LYS A 437 -28.06 -21.88 6.81
N LEU A 438 -28.10 -21.81 5.48
CA LEU A 438 -29.07 -22.55 4.67
C LEU A 438 -28.90 -24.06 4.86
N ARG A 439 -27.65 -24.57 4.84
CA ARG A 439 -27.37 -25.98 5.14
C ARG A 439 -27.85 -26.38 6.53
N ALA A 440 -27.58 -25.56 7.55
CA ALA A 440 -28.01 -25.84 8.91
C ALA A 440 -29.54 -25.86 9.06
N LEU A 441 -30.26 -24.97 8.36
CA LEU A 441 -31.73 -24.96 8.34
C LEU A 441 -32.28 -26.23 7.71
N VAL A 442 -31.81 -26.58 6.51
CA VAL A 442 -32.32 -27.76 5.79
C VAL A 442 -31.97 -29.06 6.51
N GLU A 443 -30.79 -29.15 7.13
CA GLU A 443 -30.43 -30.30 7.96
C GLU A 443 -31.33 -30.43 9.21
N ARG A 444 -31.70 -29.30 9.84
CA ARG A 444 -32.66 -29.28 10.96
C ARG A 444 -34.02 -29.83 10.53
N ILE A 445 -34.53 -29.39 9.37
CA ILE A 445 -35.79 -29.90 8.79
C ILE A 445 -35.66 -31.39 8.49
N ARG A 446 -34.57 -31.81 7.84
CA ARG A 446 -34.32 -33.21 7.49
C ARG A 446 -34.35 -34.12 8.71
N LEU A 447 -33.68 -33.73 9.79
CA LEU A 447 -33.64 -34.52 11.03
C LEU A 447 -35.02 -34.63 11.69
N SER A 448 -35.76 -33.52 11.78
CA SER A 448 -37.12 -33.49 12.35
C SER A 448 -38.10 -34.40 11.59
N GLU A 449 -38.07 -34.34 10.25
CA GLU A 449 -38.93 -35.17 9.41
C GLU A 449 -38.50 -36.65 9.41
N LEU A 450 -37.19 -36.91 9.45
CA LEU A 450 -36.65 -38.26 9.56
C LEU A 450 -37.08 -38.92 10.87
N GLU A 451 -36.98 -38.21 12.01
CA GLU A 451 -37.44 -38.72 13.32
C GLU A 451 -38.94 -39.00 13.32
N THR A 452 -39.75 -38.08 12.78
CA THR A 452 -41.21 -38.26 12.65
C THR A 452 -41.58 -39.45 11.77
N CYS A 453 -40.83 -39.67 10.68
CA CYS A 453 -41.02 -40.78 9.77
C CYS A 453 -40.64 -42.12 10.42
N LEU A 454 -39.47 -42.19 11.08
CA LEU A 454 -39.00 -43.39 11.77
C LEU A 454 -39.90 -43.78 12.95
N ALA A 455 -40.51 -42.81 13.65
CA ALA A 455 -41.43 -43.07 14.76
C ALA A 455 -42.74 -43.77 14.33
N LYS A 456 -43.09 -43.71 13.04
CA LYS A 456 -44.31 -44.32 12.47
C LYS A 456 -44.07 -45.66 11.78
N MET A 457 -42.82 -46.16 11.77
CA MET A 457 -42.46 -47.41 11.10
C MET A 457 -42.39 -48.59 12.09
N GLU A 458 -42.88 -49.76 11.65
CA GLU A 458 -42.93 -50.99 12.47
C GLU A 458 -41.53 -51.58 12.76
N ASP A 459 -40.57 -51.47 11.81
CA ASP A 459 -39.17 -51.89 12.02
C ASP A 459 -38.17 -50.80 11.56
N PRO A 460 -37.92 -49.80 12.42
CA PRO A 460 -37.05 -48.68 12.07
C PRO A 460 -35.59 -49.11 11.84
N LYS A 461 -35.10 -50.16 12.53
CA LYS A 461 -33.67 -50.53 12.50
C LYS A 461 -33.24 -51.06 11.14
N LYS A 462 -34.11 -51.81 10.46
CA LYS A 462 -33.83 -52.40 9.14
C LYS A 462 -33.89 -51.38 8.00
N ILE A 463 -34.78 -50.39 8.09
CA ILE A 463 -35.09 -49.45 7.00
C ILE A 463 -34.41 -48.08 7.17
N ARG A 464 -33.93 -47.76 8.38
CA ARG A 464 -33.31 -46.45 8.73
C ARG A 464 -32.25 -45.98 7.74
N LYS A 465 -31.33 -46.85 7.34
CA LYS A 465 -30.24 -46.47 6.42
C LYS A 465 -30.79 -46.02 5.05
N ALA A 466 -31.76 -46.75 4.49
CA ALA A 466 -32.36 -46.40 3.21
C ALA A 466 -33.12 -45.07 3.26
N VAL A 467 -33.82 -44.78 4.37
CA VAL A 467 -34.56 -43.53 4.57
C VAL A 467 -33.61 -42.36 4.84
N GLU A 468 -32.53 -42.58 5.59
CA GLU A 468 -31.46 -41.60 5.77
C GLU A 468 -30.82 -41.21 4.43
N ASP A 469 -30.47 -42.19 3.60
CA ASP A 469 -29.89 -41.97 2.27
C ASP A 469 -30.87 -41.25 1.33
N LEU A 470 -32.16 -41.62 1.35
CA LEU A 470 -33.21 -40.91 0.61
C LEU A 470 -33.32 -39.44 1.05
N SER A 471 -33.40 -39.19 2.36
CA SER A 471 -33.52 -37.84 2.91
C SER A 471 -32.31 -36.96 2.58
N ARG A 472 -31.09 -37.52 2.66
CA ARG A 472 -29.85 -36.84 2.27
C ARG A 472 -29.80 -36.59 0.76
N GLY A 473 -30.25 -37.55 -0.05
CA GLY A 473 -30.34 -37.41 -1.50
C GLY A 473 -31.24 -36.26 -1.92
N ILE A 474 -32.42 -36.14 -1.32
CA ILE A 474 -33.36 -35.03 -1.54
C ILE A 474 -32.74 -33.70 -1.12
N MET A 475 -32.19 -33.63 0.10
CA MET A 475 -31.51 -32.43 0.60
C MET A 475 -30.39 -31.98 -0.35
N ASN A 476 -29.51 -32.89 -0.75
CA ASN A 476 -28.38 -32.56 -1.63
C ASN A 476 -28.85 -32.07 -3.00
N LYS A 477 -29.89 -32.67 -3.58
CA LYS A 477 -30.47 -32.23 -4.86
C LYS A 477 -31.11 -30.85 -4.77
N ILE A 478 -31.87 -30.57 -3.70
CA ILE A 478 -32.49 -29.26 -3.47
C ILE A 478 -31.43 -28.18 -3.24
N LEU A 479 -30.41 -28.48 -2.42
CA LEU A 479 -29.35 -27.51 -2.10
C LEU A 479 -28.37 -27.29 -3.26
N HIS A 480 -28.22 -28.23 -4.20
CA HIS A 480 -27.26 -28.12 -5.29
C HIS A 480 -27.42 -26.80 -6.08
N GLY A 481 -28.64 -26.46 -6.51
CA GLY A 481 -28.93 -25.26 -7.29
C GLY A 481 -28.55 -23.97 -6.55
N PRO A 482 -29.15 -23.66 -5.39
CA PRO A 482 -28.82 -22.47 -4.59
C PRO A 482 -27.33 -22.39 -4.22
N MET A 483 -26.70 -23.51 -3.86
CA MET A 483 -25.28 -23.54 -3.50
C MET A 483 -24.37 -23.20 -4.67
N GLN A 484 -24.71 -23.64 -5.88
CA GLN A 484 -23.96 -23.32 -7.10
C GLN A 484 -24.11 -21.85 -7.48
N HIS A 485 -25.28 -21.24 -7.24
CA HIS A 485 -25.57 -19.83 -7.56
C HIS A 485 -25.09 -18.84 -6.50
N LEU A 486 -24.78 -19.30 -5.29
CA LEU A 486 -24.16 -18.51 -4.23
C LEU A 486 -22.63 -18.59 -4.22
N ARG A 487 -22.04 -19.57 -4.93
CA ARG A 487 -20.58 -19.66 -5.05
C ARG A 487 -20.05 -18.59 -5.99
N PHE A 488 -19.18 -17.75 -5.47
CA PHE A 488 -18.41 -16.78 -6.25
C PHE A 488 -17.09 -17.42 -6.67
N ASP A 489 -17.00 -17.86 -7.92
CA ASP A 489 -15.73 -18.19 -8.56
C ASP A 489 -15.40 -17.02 -9.48
N GLY A 490 -14.41 -16.20 -9.09
CA GLY A 490 -14.04 -14.95 -9.79
C GLY A 490 -13.57 -15.09 -11.25
N SER A 491 -13.69 -16.28 -11.83
CA SER A 491 -13.38 -16.65 -13.21
C SER A 491 -14.61 -16.82 -14.11
N ASP A 492 -15.83 -16.90 -13.56
CA ASP A 492 -17.03 -17.22 -14.35
C ASP A 492 -17.70 -15.92 -14.86
N SER A 493 -17.30 -15.45 -16.05
CA SER A 493 -17.81 -14.23 -16.72
C SER A 493 -19.32 -14.24 -17.04
N ARG A 494 -20.05 -15.28 -16.64
CA ARG A 494 -21.48 -15.47 -16.92
C ARG A 494 -22.42 -14.97 -15.83
N ARG A 495 -21.93 -14.77 -14.60
CA ARG A 495 -22.77 -14.33 -13.47
C ARG A 495 -22.21 -13.03 -12.92
N THR A 496 -23.05 -12.00 -12.89
CA THR A 496 -22.66 -10.73 -12.29
C THR A 496 -22.62 -10.87 -10.77
N LEU A 497 -21.71 -10.15 -10.12
CA LEU A 497 -21.65 -10.10 -8.66
C LEU A 497 -22.99 -9.70 -8.04
N ASP A 498 -23.68 -8.78 -8.72
CA ASP A 498 -24.98 -8.26 -8.30
C ASP A 498 -26.03 -9.38 -8.25
N GLU A 499 -26.08 -10.28 -9.25
CA GLU A 499 -26.94 -11.46 -9.23
C GLU A 499 -26.66 -12.38 -8.03
N ILE A 500 -25.38 -12.60 -7.68
CA ILE A 500 -25.01 -13.45 -6.55
C ILE A 500 -25.48 -12.84 -5.23
N LEU A 501 -25.32 -11.52 -5.07
CA LEU A 501 -25.80 -10.79 -3.90
C LEU A 501 -27.33 -10.74 -3.84
N GLU A 502 -28.02 -10.58 -4.97
CA GLU A 502 -29.46 -10.66 -5.05
C GLU A 502 -29.98 -12.05 -4.68
N ASN A 503 -29.35 -13.10 -5.19
CA ASN A 503 -29.66 -14.49 -4.82
C ASN A 503 -29.46 -14.73 -3.32
N MET A 504 -28.37 -14.21 -2.75
CA MET A 504 -28.13 -14.28 -1.30
C MET A 504 -29.25 -13.60 -0.52
N ARG A 505 -29.62 -12.37 -0.90
CA ARG A 505 -30.72 -11.64 -0.25
C ARG A 505 -32.06 -12.35 -0.43
N ALA A 506 -32.33 -12.91 -1.60
CA ALA A 506 -33.55 -13.67 -1.87
C ALA A 506 -33.64 -14.91 -0.99
N ILE A 507 -32.56 -15.69 -0.87
CA ILE A 507 -32.50 -16.86 0.01
C ILE A 507 -32.66 -16.45 1.49
N ASN A 508 -32.01 -15.37 1.93
CA ASN A 508 -32.22 -14.85 3.28
C ASN A 508 -33.67 -14.47 3.55
N ARG A 509 -34.39 -13.88 2.57
CA ARG A 509 -35.82 -13.56 2.70
C ARG A 509 -36.70 -14.81 2.67
N MET A 510 -36.52 -15.69 1.69
CA MET A 510 -37.34 -16.90 1.51
C MET A 510 -37.26 -17.84 2.71
N PHE A 511 -36.08 -17.96 3.33
CA PHE A 511 -35.83 -18.89 4.43
C PHE A 511 -35.65 -18.18 5.79
N SER A 512 -35.84 -16.87 5.85
CA SER A 512 -35.72 -16.07 7.09
C SER A 512 -34.38 -16.32 7.83
N LEU A 513 -33.26 -16.39 7.10
CA LEU A 513 -31.94 -16.76 7.66
C LEU A 513 -31.26 -15.63 8.48
N GLU A 514 -31.87 -14.44 8.52
CA GLU A 514 -31.39 -13.28 9.27
C GLU A 514 -32.00 -13.19 10.67
N THR A 515 -33.24 -13.63 10.85
CA THR A 515 -33.99 -13.61 12.12
C THR A 515 -33.57 -14.70 13.10
N ASP A 516 -32.98 -15.81 12.63
CA ASP A 516 -32.46 -16.87 13.52
C ASP A 516 -31.32 -16.39 14.45
N ILE A 517 -30.73 -15.21 14.20
CA ILE A 517 -29.72 -14.60 15.09
C ILE A 517 -30.38 -14.07 16.37
N SER A 518 -31.55 -13.45 16.31
CA SER A 518 -32.19 -12.87 17.51
C SER A 518 -32.78 -13.94 18.42
N THR A 519 -33.41 -14.97 17.85
CA THR A 519 -34.04 -16.06 18.61
C THR A 519 -33.03 -17.06 19.19
N VAL A 520 -31.93 -17.36 18.50
CA VAL A 520 -30.84 -18.19 19.06
C VAL A 520 -30.06 -17.43 20.12
N ASN A 521 -29.84 -16.11 19.95
CA ASN A 521 -29.17 -15.29 20.96
C ASN A 521 -30.02 -15.10 22.23
N GLN A 522 -31.33 -14.88 22.12
CA GLN A 522 -32.22 -14.82 23.29
C GLN A 522 -32.30 -16.15 24.03
N LYS A 523 -32.34 -17.29 23.32
CA LYS A 523 -32.31 -18.62 23.94
C LYS A 523 -30.95 -18.95 24.57
N ALA A 524 -29.85 -18.47 24.01
CA ALA A 524 -28.51 -18.65 24.59
C ALA A 524 -28.31 -17.75 25.83
N GLN A 525 -28.76 -16.49 25.80
CA GLN A 525 -28.72 -15.59 26.95
C GLN A 525 -29.63 -16.07 28.09
N GLY A 526 -30.85 -16.53 27.78
CA GLY A 526 -31.76 -17.10 28.79
C GLY A 526 -31.22 -18.38 29.44
N LYS A 527 -30.48 -19.22 28.70
CA LYS A 527 -29.81 -20.40 29.27
C LYS A 527 -28.61 -20.06 30.15
N ILE A 528 -27.88 -18.97 29.84
CA ILE A 528 -26.75 -18.50 30.64
C ILE A 528 -27.22 -17.81 31.93
N GLU A 529 -28.37 -17.12 31.91
CA GLU A 529 -29.00 -16.57 33.11
C GLU A 529 -29.64 -17.64 34.00
N GLN A 530 -30.17 -18.71 33.42
CA GLN A 530 -30.69 -19.86 34.17
C GLN A 530 -29.60 -20.76 34.78
N SER A 531 -28.37 -20.74 34.26
CA SER A 531 -27.25 -21.45 34.88
C SER A 531 -26.46 -20.58 35.88
N ARG A 532 -26.87 -19.33 36.08
CA ARG A 532 -26.30 -18.37 37.06
C ARG A 532 -27.24 -18.11 38.24
N LYS A 533 -28.45 -18.65 38.21
CA LYS A 533 -29.34 -18.82 39.37
C LYS A 533 -29.27 -20.27 39.81
#